data_AF-A0A166NLN8-F1
#
_entry.id   AF-A0A166NLN8-F1
#
_cell.length_a   1.000
_cell.length_b   1.000
_cell.length_c   1.000
_cell.angle_alpha   90.00
_cell.angle_beta   90.00
_cell.angle_gamma   90.00
#
_symmetry.space_group_name_H-M   'P 1'
#
loop_
_entity.id
_entity.type
_entity.pdbx_description
1 polymer ?
#
loop_
_entity_poly.entity_id
_entity_poly.type
_entity_poly.pdbx_seq_one_letter_code
_entity_poly.pdbx_strand_id
1 'polypeptide(L)'
;MANRGATWDPDVHSISDLKTLGCRKLPKMYSDFFNEGAMDLVTLRDNEAAYDRYKIIPRILVNVDNIDMSSSIFGVKASLSP
;
A
#
# COMPACT_ATOMS: atom_id res chain seq x y z
N MET A 1 12.65 15.08 0.19
CA MET A 1 12.18 13.72 -0.15
C MET A 1 13.27 12.70 0.20
N ALA A 2 13.64 12.57 1.49
CA ALA A 2 14.86 11.87 1.92
C ALA A 2 14.64 10.44 2.46
N ASN A 3 13.38 10.03 2.67
CA ASN A 3 13.05 8.77 3.36
C ASN A 3 12.35 7.74 2.45
N ARG A 4 12.59 7.77 1.13
CA ARG A 4 12.05 6.75 0.22
C ARG A 4 13.06 5.60 0.17
N GLY A 5 12.62 4.39 0.50
CA GLY A 5 13.44 3.17 0.47
C GLY A 5 13.90 2.78 -0.94
N ALA A 6 14.52 1.60 -1.05
CA ALA A 6 15.03 1.11 -2.33
C ALA A 6 13.91 1.04 -3.39
N THR A 7 14.20 1.56 -4.59
CA THR A 7 13.27 1.51 -5.72
C THR A 7 13.44 0.18 -6.43
N TRP A 8 12.40 -0.66 -6.39
CA TRP A 8 12.42 -2.00 -6.99
C TRP A 8 12.04 -2.02 -8.46
N ASP A 9 11.32 -1.00 -8.93
CA ASP A 9 10.92 -0.83 -10.33
C ASP A 9 10.96 0.68 -10.66
N PRO A 10 11.54 1.08 -11.81
CA PRO A 10 11.74 2.49 -12.16
C PRO A 10 10.44 3.25 -12.45
N ASP A 11 9.37 2.54 -12.83
CA ASP A 11 8.11 3.12 -13.29
C ASP A 11 6.96 2.96 -12.28
N VAL A 12 7.10 2.06 -11.30
CA VAL A 12 6.10 1.81 -10.25
C VAL A 12 6.43 2.63 -9.00
N HIS A 13 5.65 3.67 -8.75
CA HIS A 13 5.83 4.54 -7.57
C HIS A 13 4.72 4.40 -6.52
N SER A 14 3.60 3.78 -6.89
CA SER A 14 2.45 3.54 -6.03
C SER A 14 1.81 2.18 -6.32
N ILE A 15 0.96 1.71 -5.39
CA ILE A 15 0.19 0.46 -5.58
C ILE A 15 -0.74 0.58 -6.79
N SER A 16 -1.28 1.77 -7.08
CA SER A 16 -2.08 2.04 -8.28
C SER A 16 -1.28 1.91 -9.58
N ASP A 17 -0.01 2.35 -9.58
CA ASP A 17 0.86 2.18 -10.74
C ASP A 17 1.17 0.70 -10.96
N LEU A 18 1.43 -0.05 -9.87
CA LEU A 18 1.64 -1.48 -9.91
C LEU A 18 0.44 -2.21 -10.52
N LYS A 19 -0.78 -1.86 -10.08
CA LYS A 19 -2.02 -2.41 -10.64
C LYS A 19 -2.12 -2.11 -12.13
N THR A 20 -1.91 -0.86 -12.54
CA THR A 20 -2.03 -0.44 -13.94
C THR A 20 -1.00 -1.10 -14.85
N LEU A 21 0.28 -1.05 -14.48
CA LEU A 21 1.38 -1.60 -15.26
C LEU A 21 1.40 -3.13 -15.23
N GLY A 22 1.05 -3.72 -14.09
CA GLY A 22 0.91 -5.17 -13.93
C GLY A 22 -0.22 -5.73 -14.80
N CYS A 23 -1.40 -5.11 -14.80
CA CYS A 23 -2.52 -5.53 -15.65
C CYS A 23 -2.17 -5.47 -17.14
N ARG A 24 -1.37 -4.49 -17.59
CA ARG A 24 -0.91 -4.42 -18.99
C ARG A 24 0.00 -5.59 -19.39
N LYS A 25 0.70 -6.18 -18.42
CA LYS A 25 1.62 -7.30 -18.62
C LYS A 25 0.94 -8.67 -18.47
N LEU A 26 -0.31 -8.72 -18.00
CA LEU A 26 -1.05 -9.96 -17.74
C LEU A 26 -2.20 -10.15 -18.75
N PRO A 27 -2.50 -11.40 -19.15
CA PRO A 27 -3.75 -11.69 -19.85
C PRO A 27 -4.96 -11.28 -19.00
N LYS A 28 -6.02 -10.81 -19.66
CA LYS A 28 -7.22 -10.25 -19.02
C LYS A 28 -7.81 -11.15 -17.93
N MET A 29 -7.89 -12.46 -18.18
CA MET A 29 -8.44 -13.42 -17.22
C MET A 29 -7.72 -13.38 -15.86
N TYR A 30 -6.39 -13.25 -15.87
CA TYR A 30 -5.59 -13.20 -14.64
C TYR A 30 -5.66 -11.81 -13.99
N SER A 31 -5.65 -10.74 -14.79
CA SER A 31 -5.82 -9.39 -14.23
C SER A 31 -7.15 -9.24 -13.52
N ASP A 32 -8.23 -9.76 -14.10
CA ASP A 32 -9.57 -9.69 -13.53
C ASP A 32 -9.63 -10.54 -12.24
N PHE A 33 -9.07 -11.76 -12.26
CA PHE A 33 -9.02 -12.63 -11.08
C PHE A 33 -8.35 -11.98 -9.85
N PHE A 34 -7.24 -11.27 -10.03
CA PHE A 34 -6.53 -10.63 -8.91
C PHE A 34 -7.13 -9.30 -8.46
N ASN A 35 -7.78 -8.56 -9.36
CA ASN A 35 -8.19 -7.18 -9.10
C ASN A 35 -9.69 -6.99 -8.87
N GLU A 36 -10.51 -8.00 -9.17
CA GLU A 36 -11.94 -7.98 -8.92
C GLU A 36 -12.29 -8.54 -7.52
N GLY A 37 -13.58 -8.64 -7.24
CA GLY A 37 -14.17 -9.02 -5.97
C GLY A 37 -15.60 -9.49 -6.19
N ALA A 38 -16.41 -9.47 -5.13
CA ALA A 38 -17.78 -9.96 -5.24
C ALA A 38 -18.70 -8.97 -5.98
N MET A 39 -19.48 -9.50 -6.94
CA MET A 39 -20.59 -8.82 -7.63
C MET A 39 -20.17 -7.42 -8.13
N ASP A 40 -20.84 -6.36 -7.67
CA ASP A 40 -20.68 -5.01 -8.20
C ASP A 40 -19.45 -4.27 -7.64
N LEU A 41 -18.60 -4.95 -6.86
CA LEU A 41 -17.37 -4.43 -6.23
C LEU A 41 -17.62 -3.29 -5.23
N VAL A 42 -18.85 -3.16 -4.72
CA VAL A 42 -19.23 -2.07 -3.79
C VAL A 42 -18.35 -2.08 -2.54
N THR A 43 -18.18 -3.24 -1.90
CA THR A 43 -17.35 -3.36 -0.69
C THR A 43 -15.87 -3.08 -0.98
N LEU A 44 -15.37 -3.49 -2.15
CA LEU A 44 -13.97 -3.23 -2.52
C LEU A 44 -13.72 -1.72 -2.65
N ARG A 45 -14.61 -1.00 -3.33
CA ARG A 45 -14.53 0.46 -3.46
C ARG A 45 -14.71 1.18 -2.12
N ASP A 46 -15.62 0.69 -1.26
CA ASP A 46 -15.80 1.29 0.07
C ASP A 46 -14.60 1.07 0.99
N ASN A 47 -13.93 -0.09 0.90
CA ASN A 47 -12.69 -0.34 1.65
C ASN A 47 -11.58 0.64 1.26
N GLU A 48 -11.42 0.94 -0.04
CA GLU A 48 -10.46 1.96 -0.50
C GLU A 48 -10.86 3.36 -0.01
N ALA A 49 -12.12 3.75 -0.24
CA ALA A 49 -12.65 5.05 0.17
C ALA A 49 -12.67 5.25 1.70
N ALA A 50 -12.66 4.16 2.47
CA ALA A 50 -12.64 4.22 3.92
C ALA A 50 -11.43 4.95 4.48
N TYR A 51 -10.27 4.79 3.84
CA TYR A 51 -9.04 5.45 4.26
C TYR A 51 -9.09 6.96 4.02
N ASP A 52 -9.80 7.43 2.99
CA ASP A 52 -9.92 8.87 2.70
C ASP A 52 -10.74 9.62 3.75
N ARG A 53 -11.62 8.90 4.48
CA ARG A 53 -12.46 9.46 5.55
C ARG A 53 -11.64 9.92 6.76
N TYR A 54 -10.47 9.33 6.99
CA TYR A 54 -9.60 9.64 8.12
C TYR A 54 -8.42 10.52 7.70
N LYS A 55 -8.14 11.57 8.47
CA LYS A 55 -6.99 12.46 8.24
C LYS A 55 -5.99 12.34 9.38
N ILE A 56 -4.71 12.26 9.04
CA ILE A 56 -3.62 12.28 10.02
C ILE A 56 -3.33 13.73 10.39
N ILE A 57 -3.28 14.02 11.69
CA ILE A 57 -2.85 15.33 12.19
C ILE A 57 -1.32 15.28 12.39
N PRO A 58 -0.53 16.01 11.59
CA PRO A 58 0.91 16.02 11.73
C PRO A 58 1.33 16.70 13.04
N ARG A 59 2.31 16.13 13.72
CA ARG A 59 2.94 16.75 14.89
C ARG A 59 4.26 17.38 14.45
N ILE A 60 4.43 18.67 14.74
CA ILE A 60 5.62 19.43 14.37
C ILE A 60 6.69 19.35 15.46
N LEU A 61 7.95 19.58 15.08
CA LEU A 61 9.11 19.59 15.98
C LEU A 61 9.34 18.28 16.75
N VAL A 62 8.87 17.16 16.20
CA VAL A 62 9.18 15.82 16.70
C VAL A 62 10.38 15.29 15.93
N ASN A 63 11.44 14.88 16.64
CA ASN A 63 12.55 14.19 16.00
C ASN A 63 12.08 12.83 15.49
N VAL A 64 12.21 12.60 14.18
CA VAL A 64 11.84 11.36 13.47
C VAL A 64 13.03 10.77 12.71
N ASP A 65 14.26 11.04 13.16
CA ASP A 65 15.51 10.58 12.53
C ASP A 65 15.63 9.04 12.58
N ASN A 66 15.07 8.41 13.61
CA ASN A 66 15.03 6.95 13.76
C ASN A 66 13.59 6.47 14.01
N ILE A 67 13.02 5.77 13.03
CA ILE A 67 11.64 5.26 13.07
C ILE A 67 11.69 3.75 13.26
N ASP A 68 11.24 3.26 14.42
CA ASP A 68 11.06 1.83 14.67
C ASP A 68 9.67 1.39 14.21
N MET A 69 9.63 0.57 13.16
CA MET A 69 8.41 -0.04 12.62
C MET A 69 8.23 -1.51 13.06
N SER A 70 8.98 -1.96 14.07
CA SER A 70 8.85 -3.30 14.63
C SER A 70 7.64 -3.41 15.56
N SER A 71 7.01 -4.58 15.59
CA SER A 71 5.89 -4.90 16.46
C SER A 71 5.88 -6.39 16.81
N SER A 72 4.91 -6.81 17.63
CA SER A 72 4.69 -8.21 17.98
C SER A 72 3.30 -8.63 17.54
N ILE A 73 3.22 -9.71 16.76
CA ILE A 73 1.98 -10.30 16.28
C ILE A 73 1.92 -11.72 16.86
N PHE A 74 0.94 -11.98 17.74
CA PHE A 74 0.79 -13.26 18.46
C PHE A 74 2.07 -13.73 19.20
N GLY A 75 2.84 -12.79 19.74
CA GLY A 75 4.10 -13.09 20.46
C GLY A 75 5.32 -13.26 19.56
N VAL A 76 5.15 -13.19 18.24
CA VAL A 76 6.25 -13.24 17.26
C VAL A 76 6.63 -11.83 16.85
N LYS A 77 7.92 -11.52 16.89
CA LYS A 77 8.46 -10.25 16.41
C LYS A 77 8.29 -10.15 14.89
N ALA A 78 7.69 -9.06 14.43
CA ALA A 78 7.54 -8.71 13.03
C ALA A 78 8.04 -7.28 12.82
N SER A 79 8.60 -7.00 11.65
CA SER A 79 9.03 -5.66 11.28
C SER A 79 8.58 -5.39 9.85
N LEU A 80 8.07 -4.19 9.59
CA LEU A 80 8.10 -3.69 8.22
C LEU A 80 9.56 -3.32 7.94
N SER A 81 10.15 -3.92 6.89
CA SER A 81 11.40 -3.42 6.36
C SER A 81 11.16 -1.99 5.84
N PRO A 82 12.06 -1.03 6.13
CA PRO A 82 12.14 0.19 5.35
C PRO A 82 12.60 -0.09 3.91
#